data_AF-A0A2K5SHN8-F1
#
_entry.id   AF-A0A2K5SHN8-F1
#
_cell.length_a   1.000
_cell.length_b   1.000
_cell.length_c   1.000
_cell.angle_alpha   90.00
_cell.angle_beta   90.00
_cell.angle_gamma   90.00
#
_symmetry.space_group_name_H-M   'P 1'
#
loop_
_entity.id
_entity.type
_entity.pdbx_description
1 polymer ?
#
loop_
_entity_poly.entity_id
_entity_poly.type
_entity_poly.pdbx_seq_one_letter_code
_entity_poly.pdbx_strand_id
1 'polypeptide(L)'
;MASHSGPATSVLFLLCCLGSWLACHTLPVQPSEVQKVVEELQFLSKILLKDVEEEKGVPVSQNYTLPCLIPDAQPPNNIHSSAIRAYLKVISQVDSKPVIDEIIEQLDKLIFQDALETSISMPTGTFECKRFILTIFQQFSECMDLALKSLTSGAQQATT
;
A
#
# COMPACT_ATOMS: atom_id res chain seq x y z
N MET A 1 -15.59 6.04 74.94
CA MET A 1 -14.63 5.55 73.94
C MET A 1 -15.41 4.86 72.84
N ALA A 2 -15.46 5.44 71.64
CA ALA A 2 -15.66 4.74 70.37
C ALA A 2 -15.51 5.79 69.25
N SER A 3 -14.36 5.74 68.56
CA SER A 3 -14.06 6.54 67.37
C SER A 3 -14.01 5.57 66.20
N HIS A 4 -14.77 5.81 65.12
CA HIS A 4 -14.49 5.27 63.78
C HIS A 4 -15.08 6.26 62.75
N SER A 5 -14.22 7.07 62.15
CA SER A 5 -13.70 6.94 60.77
C SER A 5 -14.76 7.18 59.69
N GLY A 6 -14.73 8.39 59.12
CA GLY A 6 -15.56 8.77 57.99
C GLY A 6 -15.14 8.09 56.68
N PRO A 7 -16.05 7.97 55.69
CA PRO A 7 -15.70 7.40 54.40
C PRO A 7 -14.96 8.44 53.56
N ALA A 8 -13.65 8.26 53.41
CA ALA A 8 -12.86 8.84 52.33
C ALA A 8 -13.17 8.09 51.02
N THR A 9 -14.40 8.19 50.54
CA THR A 9 -14.79 7.61 49.24
C THR A 9 -14.56 8.62 48.13
N SER A 10 -13.35 8.53 47.58
CA SER A 10 -13.13 8.47 46.14
C SER A 10 -13.41 9.74 45.31
N VAL A 11 -12.47 10.68 45.37
CA VAL A 11 -12.20 11.70 44.33
C VAL A 11 -11.76 11.05 42.99
N LEU A 12 -11.63 9.72 42.92
CA LEU A 12 -11.18 8.99 41.73
C LEU A 12 -12.23 8.91 40.60
N PHE A 13 -13.47 9.36 40.82
CA PHE A 13 -14.50 9.32 39.77
C PHE A 13 -14.33 10.42 38.70
N LEU A 14 -13.49 11.43 38.92
CA LEU A 14 -13.32 12.57 38.01
C LEU A 14 -12.08 12.49 37.11
N LEU A 15 -11.34 11.37 37.11
CA LEU A 15 -10.19 11.15 36.23
C LEU A 15 -10.48 10.26 35.02
N CYS A 16 -11.73 9.81 34.83
CA CYS A 16 -12.10 8.97 33.70
C CYS A 16 -12.41 9.77 32.41
N CYS A 17 -12.65 11.07 32.52
CA CYS A 17 -13.20 11.87 31.40
C CYS A 17 -12.17 12.68 30.60
N LEU A 18 -10.87 12.58 30.91
CA LEU A 18 -9.82 13.34 30.21
C LEU A 18 -8.88 12.46 29.37
N GLY A 19 -9.11 11.14 29.30
CA GLY A 19 -8.26 10.20 28.55
C GLY A 19 -8.68 9.96 27.09
N SER A 20 -9.81 10.51 26.62
CA SER A 20 -10.42 10.08 25.36
C SER A 20 -9.99 10.87 24.11
N TRP A 21 -8.99 11.74 24.19
CA TRP A 21 -8.67 12.67 23.07
C TRP A 21 -7.48 12.26 22.19
N LEU A 22 -6.91 11.05 22.31
CA LEU A 22 -5.83 10.60 21.41
C LEU A 22 -6.07 9.24 20.74
N ALA A 23 -7.27 8.69 20.83
CA ALA A 23 -7.62 7.46 20.11
C ALA A 23 -8.19 7.80 18.72
N CYS A 24 -7.41 8.45 17.86
CA CYS A 24 -7.66 8.40 16.41
C CYS A 24 -7.31 6.98 15.94
N HIS A 25 -8.19 6.03 16.23
CA HIS A 25 -8.14 4.74 15.57
C HIS A 25 -8.48 5.00 14.10
N THR A 26 -7.46 5.01 13.25
CA THR A 26 -7.64 4.63 11.85
C THR A 26 -8.30 3.26 11.89
N LEU A 27 -9.60 3.21 11.58
CA LEU A 27 -10.32 1.95 11.53
C LEU A 27 -9.54 1.00 10.60
N PRO A 28 -9.32 -0.27 11.00
CA PRO A 28 -8.69 -1.22 10.11
C PRO A 28 -9.51 -1.29 8.82
N VAL A 29 -8.84 -1.04 7.68
CA VAL A 29 -9.45 -1.12 6.35
C VAL A 29 -10.15 -2.46 6.24
N GLN A 30 -11.44 -2.45 5.88
CA GLN A 30 -12.18 -3.70 5.81
C GLN A 30 -11.60 -4.58 4.69
N PRO A 31 -11.53 -5.91 4.84
CA PRO A 31 -11.02 -6.80 3.80
C PRO A 31 -11.71 -6.61 2.44
N SER A 32 -13.00 -6.27 2.44
CA SER A 32 -13.78 -5.94 1.24
C SER A 32 -13.35 -4.63 0.57
N GLU A 33 -12.86 -3.66 1.33
CA GLU A 33 -12.31 -2.41 0.82
C GLU A 33 -10.91 -2.62 0.23
N VAL A 34 -10.09 -3.45 0.87
CA VAL A 34 -8.77 -3.85 0.34
C VAL A 34 -8.93 -4.51 -1.02
N GLN A 35 -9.86 -5.46 -1.16
CA GLN A 35 -10.10 -6.13 -2.42
C GLN A 35 -10.49 -5.14 -3.53
N LYS A 36 -11.41 -4.20 -3.25
CA LYS A 36 -11.81 -3.16 -4.22
C LYS A 36 -10.63 -2.29 -4.65
N VAL A 37 -9.77 -1.91 -3.70
CA VAL A 37 -8.57 -1.12 -4.01
C VAL A 37 -7.60 -1.92 -4.89
N VAL A 38 -7.42 -3.22 -4.63
CA VAL A 38 -6.55 -4.08 -5.45
C VAL A 38 -7.14 -4.33 -6.84
N GLU A 39 -8.45 -4.50 -6.96
CA GLU A 39 -9.14 -4.59 -8.25
C GLU A 39 -8.95 -3.31 -9.07
N GLU A 40 -9.08 -2.14 -8.44
CA GLU A 40 -8.84 -0.86 -9.09
C GLU A 40 -7.37 -0.71 -9.52
N LEU A 41 -6.43 -1.03 -8.63
CA LEU A 41 -5.00 -1.01 -8.94
C LEU A 41 -4.65 -1.95 -10.10
N GLN A 42 -5.28 -3.13 -10.15
CA GLN A 42 -5.12 -4.06 -11.27
C GLN A 42 -5.64 -3.46 -12.57
N PHE A 43 -6.82 -2.85 -12.56
CA PHE A 43 -7.36 -2.19 -13.74
C PHE A 43 -6.42 -1.08 -14.25
N LEU A 44 -5.97 -0.20 -13.36
CA LEU A 44 -5.05 0.89 -13.69
C LEU A 44 -3.68 0.37 -14.16
N SER A 45 -3.19 -0.73 -13.59
CA SER A 45 -1.92 -1.34 -14.02
C SER A 45 -1.99 -1.87 -15.45
N LYS A 46 -3.16 -2.35 -15.91
CA LYS A 46 -3.35 -2.75 -17.31
C LYS A 46 -3.34 -1.57 -18.28
N ILE A 47 -3.71 -0.37 -17.83
CA ILE A 47 -3.57 0.84 -18.65
C ILE A 47 -2.09 1.15 -18.87
N LEU A 48 -1.27 1.13 -17.80
CA LEU A 48 0.18 1.32 -17.92
C LEU A 48 0.87 0.22 -18.74
N LEU A 49 0.37 -1.02 -18.68
CA LEU A 49 0.94 -2.14 -19.44
C LEU A 49 0.82 -1.93 -20.95
N LYS A 50 -0.21 -1.22 -21.44
CA LYS A 50 -0.34 -0.90 -22.87
C LYS A 50 0.85 -0.09 -23.38
N ASP A 51 1.35 0.86 -22.58
CA ASP A 51 2.55 1.63 -22.95
C ASP A 51 3.78 0.71 -23.11
N VAL A 52 3.88 -0.36 -22.32
CA VAL A 52 4.94 -1.38 -22.43
C VAL A 52 4.77 -2.19 -23.71
N GLU A 53 3.54 -2.60 -24.05
CA GLU A 53 3.24 -3.39 -25.24
C GLU A 53 3.43 -2.59 -26.54
N GLU A 54 3.13 -1.29 -26.51
CA GLU A 54 3.29 -0.39 -27.66
C GLU A 54 4.75 0.03 -27.88
N GLU A 55 5.58 0.01 -26.83
CA GLU A 55 6.98 0.39 -26.95
C GLU A 55 7.81 -0.66 -27.70
N LYS A 56 8.33 -0.26 -28.87
CA LYS A 56 9.22 -1.09 -29.68
C LYS A 56 10.68 -0.72 -29.45
N GLY A 57 11.50 -1.71 -29.16
CA GLY A 57 12.96 -1.55 -29.13
C GLY A 57 13.58 -1.24 -27.77
N VAL A 58 12.77 -1.21 -26.69
CA VAL A 58 13.27 -1.13 -25.31
C VAL A 58 12.91 -2.44 -24.59
N PRO A 59 13.85 -3.38 -24.42
CA PRO A 59 13.56 -4.62 -23.71
C PRO A 59 13.42 -4.36 -22.21
N VAL A 60 12.51 -5.09 -21.58
CA VAL A 60 12.36 -5.12 -20.12
C VAL A 60 13.62 -5.69 -19.49
N SER A 61 14.04 -5.11 -18.37
CA SER A 61 15.29 -5.48 -17.70
C SER A 61 15.05 -6.34 -16.47
N GLN A 62 15.93 -7.31 -16.22
CA GLN A 62 15.96 -8.03 -14.94
C GLN A 62 16.77 -7.29 -13.87
N ASN A 63 17.44 -6.18 -14.22
CA ASN A 63 18.28 -5.42 -13.29
C ASN A 63 17.46 -4.52 -12.36
N TYR A 64 16.17 -4.32 -12.66
CA TYR A 64 15.26 -3.54 -11.84
C TYR A 64 14.22 -4.49 -11.26
N THR A 65 13.95 -4.38 -9.96
CA THR A 65 13.00 -5.25 -9.25
C THR A 65 12.08 -4.40 -8.39
N LEU A 66 10.78 -4.62 -8.57
CA LEU A 66 9.72 -4.03 -7.78
C LEU A 66 9.32 -5.01 -6.66
N PRO A 67 9.43 -4.63 -5.37
CA PRO A 67 8.90 -5.44 -4.28
C PRO A 67 7.38 -5.54 -4.40
N CYS A 68 6.89 -6.77 -4.42
CA CYS A 68 5.54 -7.09 -4.88
C CYS A 68 4.62 -7.52 -3.74
N LEU A 69 5.02 -8.61 -3.07
CA LEU A 69 4.24 -9.28 -2.03
C LEU A 69 5.14 -9.68 -0.86
N ILE A 70 4.56 -9.72 0.34
CA ILE A 70 5.17 -10.30 1.54
C ILE A 70 4.66 -11.75 1.67
N PRO A 71 5.53 -12.77 1.61
CA PRO A 71 5.12 -14.19 1.61
C PRO A 71 4.28 -14.65 2.81
N ASP A 72 4.38 -13.97 3.95
CA ASP A 72 3.77 -14.42 5.22
C ASP A 72 2.79 -13.42 5.86
N ALA A 73 2.47 -12.30 5.19
CA ALA A 73 1.54 -11.32 5.74
C ALA A 73 0.10 -11.62 5.27
N GLN A 74 -0.87 -11.36 6.14
CA GLN A 74 -2.28 -11.32 5.75
C GLN A 74 -2.60 -9.98 5.07
N PRO A 75 -3.59 -9.94 4.16
CA PRO A 75 -4.10 -8.70 3.64
C PRO A 75 -4.54 -7.76 4.77
N PRO A 76 -4.41 -6.44 4.59
CA PRO A 76 -3.76 -5.71 3.48
C PRO A 76 -2.23 -5.65 3.53
N ASN A 77 -1.58 -6.14 4.58
CA ASN A 77 -0.14 -6.00 4.80
C ASN A 77 0.72 -6.85 3.85
N ASN A 78 0.10 -7.71 3.05
CA ASN A 78 0.80 -8.58 2.10
C ASN A 78 1.27 -7.87 0.83
N ILE A 79 0.88 -6.61 0.61
CA ILE A 79 1.32 -5.80 -0.52
C ILE A 79 2.36 -4.79 -0.03
N HIS A 80 3.49 -4.68 -0.73
CA HIS A 80 4.51 -3.67 -0.46
C HIS A 80 4.10 -2.26 -0.97
N SER A 81 2.91 -1.80 -0.60
CA SER A 81 2.26 -0.58 -1.11
C SER A 81 3.18 0.65 -1.04
N SER A 82 3.92 0.80 0.05
CA SER A 82 4.85 1.92 0.26
C SER A 82 6.07 1.89 -0.66
N ALA A 83 6.63 0.69 -0.90
CA ALA A 83 7.74 0.55 -1.85
C ALA A 83 7.27 0.84 -3.27
N ILE A 84 6.15 0.25 -3.69
CA ILE A 84 5.56 0.47 -5.02
C ILE A 84 5.28 1.96 -5.23
N ARG A 85 4.68 2.62 -4.24
CA ARG A 85 4.43 4.06 -4.28
C ARG A 85 5.71 4.89 -4.44
N ALA A 86 6.80 4.52 -3.76
CA ALA A 86 8.07 5.23 -3.87
C ALA A 86 8.62 5.18 -5.31
N TYR A 87 8.54 4.02 -5.98
CA TYR A 87 8.90 3.89 -7.39
C TYR A 87 8.03 4.78 -8.28
N LEU A 88 6.70 4.72 -8.11
CA LEU A 88 5.77 5.47 -8.95
C LEU A 88 5.89 6.99 -8.76
N LYS A 89 6.16 7.46 -7.54
CA LYS A 89 6.46 8.88 -7.26
C LYS A 89 7.70 9.37 -8.00
N VAL A 90 8.73 8.54 -8.10
CA VAL A 90 9.95 8.91 -8.82
C VAL A 90 9.72 8.88 -10.33
N ILE A 91 8.91 7.94 -10.82
CA ILE A 91 8.52 7.87 -12.23
C ILE A 91 7.64 9.07 -12.62
N SER A 92 6.66 9.48 -11.80
CA SER A 92 5.76 10.59 -12.15
C SER A 92 6.47 11.92 -12.32
N GLN A 93 7.65 12.10 -11.71
CA GLN A 93 8.49 13.28 -11.89
C GLN A 93 9.11 13.38 -13.28
N VAL A 94 9.26 12.26 -14.00
CA VAL A 94 9.87 12.21 -15.34
C VAL A 94 8.88 11.84 -16.44
N ASP A 95 7.84 11.08 -16.11
CA ASP A 95 6.78 10.63 -16.99
C ASP A 95 5.44 10.88 -16.29
N SER A 96 4.99 12.13 -16.38
CA SER A 96 3.77 12.59 -15.72
C SER A 96 2.55 12.07 -16.48
N LYS A 97 1.91 11.04 -15.94
CA LYS A 97 0.65 10.49 -16.47
C LYS A 97 -0.41 10.52 -15.37
N PRO A 98 -1.65 10.99 -15.65
CA PRO A 98 -2.72 11.03 -14.65
C PRO A 98 -3.01 9.68 -13.99
N VAL A 99 -2.88 8.59 -14.76
CA VAL A 99 -3.05 7.22 -14.25
C VAL A 99 -2.02 6.87 -13.16
N ILE A 100 -0.81 7.41 -13.21
CA ILE A 100 0.21 7.16 -12.17
C ILE A 100 -0.21 7.86 -10.87
N ASP A 101 -0.72 9.09 -10.96
CA ASP A 101 -1.20 9.82 -9.80
C ASP A 101 -2.40 9.10 -9.16
N GLU A 102 -3.33 8.59 -9.97
CA GLU A 102 -4.46 7.80 -9.49
C GLU A 102 -4.00 6.49 -8.83
N ILE A 103 -3.01 5.79 -9.39
CA ILE A 103 -2.42 4.61 -8.75
C ILE A 103 -1.80 4.98 -7.40
N ILE A 104 -1.08 6.10 -7.31
CA ILE A 104 -0.48 6.57 -6.05
C ILE A 104 -1.57 6.82 -5.00
N GLU A 105 -2.68 7.47 -5.36
CA GLU A 105 -3.81 7.71 -4.46
C GLU A 105 -4.46 6.40 -3.98
N GLN A 106 -4.59 5.40 -4.86
CA GLN A 106 -5.10 4.08 -4.47
C GLN A 106 -4.12 3.36 -3.52
N LEU A 107 -2.81 3.45 -3.78
CA LEU A 107 -1.79 2.88 -2.90
C LEU A 107 -1.79 3.54 -1.53
N ASP A 108 -2.03 4.85 -1.43
CA ASP A 108 -2.13 5.57 -0.15
C ASP A 108 -3.24 5.01 0.76
N LYS A 109 -4.31 4.42 0.19
CA LYS A 109 -5.36 3.74 0.96
C LYS A 109 -4.89 2.41 1.58
N LEU A 110 -3.79 1.84 1.06
CA LEU A 110 -3.18 0.59 1.53
C LEU A 110 -1.94 0.82 2.41
N ILE A 111 -1.58 2.07 2.72
CA ILE A 111 -0.41 2.37 3.56
C ILE A 111 -0.84 2.44 5.02
N PHE A 112 -0.19 1.61 5.85
CA PHE A 112 -0.34 1.63 7.30
C PHE A 112 0.67 2.58 7.93
N GLN A 113 0.32 3.15 9.09
CA GLN A 113 1.24 4.02 9.84
C GLN A 113 2.57 3.29 10.11
N ASP A 114 3.69 4.00 9.96
CA ASP A 114 5.09 3.55 10.11
C ASP A 114 5.79 2.91 8.90
N ALA A 115 5.23 3.00 7.69
CA ALA A 115 5.96 2.55 6.51
C ALA A 115 7.14 3.49 6.17
N LEU A 116 8.36 2.95 6.22
CA LEU A 116 9.59 3.66 5.84
C LEU A 116 9.55 3.97 4.34
N GLU A 117 9.67 5.24 3.94
CA GLU A 117 9.82 5.59 2.52
C GLU A 117 11.21 5.15 2.02
N THR A 118 11.23 4.21 1.08
CA THR A 118 12.47 3.78 0.43
C THR A 118 12.94 4.85 -0.56
N SER A 119 14.20 5.27 -0.47
CA SER A 119 14.80 6.16 -1.47
C SER A 119 15.10 5.38 -2.75
N ILE A 120 14.37 5.67 -3.82
CA ILE A 120 14.61 5.09 -5.15
C ILE A 120 15.40 6.08 -6.00
N SER A 121 16.53 5.64 -6.55
CA SER A 121 17.31 6.43 -7.50
C SER A 121 16.94 6.07 -8.94
N MET A 122 16.69 7.08 -9.77
CA MET A 122 16.51 6.89 -11.20
C MET A 122 17.84 6.61 -11.90
N PRO A 123 17.87 5.67 -12.87
CA PRO A 123 19.00 5.53 -13.77
C PRO A 123 19.24 6.79 -14.60
N THR A 124 20.50 7.07 -14.87
CA THR A 124 20.90 8.18 -15.74
C THR A 124 20.82 7.79 -17.21
N GLY A 125 20.37 8.70 -18.06
CA GLY A 125 20.30 8.53 -19.52
C GLY A 125 18.93 8.09 -20.00
N THR A 126 18.50 8.65 -21.14
CA THR A 126 17.12 8.52 -21.64
C THR A 126 16.69 7.07 -21.88
N PHE A 127 17.57 6.26 -22.48
CA PHE A 127 17.27 4.85 -22.76
C PHE A 127 17.12 4.04 -21.47
N GLU A 128 18.01 4.22 -20.51
CA GLU A 128 17.97 3.51 -19.22
C GLU A 128 16.80 3.92 -18.35
N CYS A 129 16.48 5.23 -18.33
CA CYS A 129 15.29 5.75 -17.67
C CYS A 129 14.01 5.14 -18.27
N LYS A 130 13.90 5.12 -19.59
CA LYS A 130 12.76 4.50 -20.28
C LYS A 130 12.66 3.00 -19.97
N ARG A 131 13.79 2.28 -20.04
CA ARG A 131 13.86 0.86 -19.71
C ARG A 131 13.43 0.58 -18.27
N PHE A 132 13.84 1.43 -17.33
CA PHE A 132 13.43 1.36 -15.94
C PHE A 132 11.91 1.52 -15.79
N ILE A 133 11.33 2.58 -16.35
CA ILE A 133 9.89 2.87 -16.26
C ILE A 133 9.06 1.68 -16.76
N LEU A 134 9.35 1.19 -17.96
CA LEU A 134 8.60 0.09 -18.57
C LEU A 134 8.74 -1.21 -17.78
N THR A 135 9.94 -1.46 -17.23
CA THR A 135 10.18 -2.62 -16.37
C THR A 135 9.33 -2.55 -15.10
N ILE A 136 9.26 -1.39 -14.45
CA ILE A 136 8.46 -1.20 -13.24
C ILE A 136 6.96 -1.34 -13.56
N PHE A 137 6.47 -0.78 -14.67
CA PHE A 137 5.07 -0.92 -15.08
C PHE A 137 4.67 -2.36 -15.34
N GLN A 138 5.53 -3.13 -16.02
CA GLN A 138 5.28 -4.54 -16.25
C GLN A 138 5.20 -5.31 -14.93
N GLN A 139 6.22 -5.19 -14.08
CA GLN A 139 6.25 -5.89 -12.80
C GLN A 139 5.10 -5.49 -11.89
N PHE A 140 4.72 -4.20 -11.87
CA PHE A 140 3.55 -3.73 -11.14
C PHE A 140 2.26 -4.42 -11.61
N SER A 141 2.08 -4.58 -12.91
CA SER A 141 0.91 -5.29 -13.46
C SER A 141 0.87 -6.76 -13.08
N GLU A 142 2.02 -7.45 -13.17
CA GLU A 142 2.15 -8.83 -12.72
C GLU A 142 1.87 -8.96 -11.21
N CYS A 143 2.29 -7.98 -10.43
CA CYS A 143 2.04 -7.92 -8.99
C CYS A 143 0.57 -7.82 -8.63
N MET A 144 -0.19 -6.97 -9.31
CA MET A 144 -1.61 -6.81 -9.02
C MET A 144 -2.41 -8.05 -9.41
N ASP A 145 -2.03 -8.74 -10.49
CA ASP A 145 -2.63 -10.03 -10.85
C ASP A 145 -2.39 -11.09 -9.77
N LEU A 146 -1.17 -11.18 -9.24
CA LEU A 146 -0.84 -12.10 -8.15
C LEU A 146 -1.58 -11.73 -6.86
N ALA A 147 -1.60 -10.44 -6.49
CA ALA A 147 -2.29 -9.97 -5.29
C ALA A 147 -3.79 -10.30 -5.33
N LEU A 148 -4.47 -10.03 -6.44
CA LEU A 148 -5.89 -10.32 -6.62
C LEU A 148 -6.17 -11.83 -6.56
N LYS A 149 -5.32 -12.65 -7.18
CA LYS A 149 -5.41 -14.11 -7.11
C LYS A 149 -5.25 -14.62 -5.67
N SER A 150 -4.31 -14.07 -4.91
CA SER A 150 -4.12 -14.43 -3.49
C SER A 150 -5.35 -14.07 -2.66
N LEU A 151 -5.93 -12.89 -2.84
CA LEU A 151 -7.13 -12.44 -2.12
C LEU A 151 -8.35 -13.33 -2.38
N THR A 152 -8.57 -13.68 -3.65
CA THR A 152 -9.70 -14.54 -4.06
C THR A 152 -9.54 -15.99 -3.59
N SER A 153 -8.31 -16.51 -3.56
CA SER A 153 -8.04 -17.87 -3.07
C SER A 153 -8.16 -18.00 -1.54
N GLY A 154 -7.75 -16.98 -0.78
CA GLY A 154 -7.91 -16.95 0.68
C GLY A 154 -9.38 -16.93 1.12
N ALA A 155 -10.24 -16.24 0.36
CA ALA A 155 -11.68 -16.23 0.61
C ALA A 155 -12.33 -17.62 0.48
N GLN A 156 -11.76 -18.51 -0.35
CA GLN A 156 -12.29 -19.86 -0.53
C GLN A 156 -11.93 -20.81 0.62
N GLN A 157 -10.78 -20.61 1.28
CA GLN A 157 -10.34 -21.47 2.39
C GLN A 157 -10.99 -21.14 3.75
N ALA A 158 -11.53 -19.92 3.92
CA ALA A 158 -12.21 -19.52 5.16
C ALA A 158 -13.65 -20.06 5.28
N THR A 159 -14.16 -20.75 4.24
CA THR A 159 -15.56 -21.22 4.17
C THR A 159 -15.73 -22.73 4.31
N THR A 160 -14.67 -23.46 4.69
CA THR A 160 -14.66 -24.93 4.89
C THR A 160 -14.21 -25.27 6.30
#